data_AF-A0A7R8X4J4-F1
#
_entry.id   AF-A0A7R8X4J4-F1
#
_cell.length_a   1.000
_cell.length_b   1.000
_cell.length_c   1.000
_cell.angle_alpha   90.00
_cell.angle_beta   90.00
_cell.angle_gamma   90.00
#
_symmetry.space_group_name_H-M   'P 1'
#
loop_
_entity.id
_entity.type
_entity.pdbx_description
1 polymer ?
#
loop_
_entity_poly.entity_id
_entity_poly.type
_entity_poly.pdbx_seq_one_letter_code
_entity_poly.pdbx_strand_id
1 'polypeptide(L)'
;MRVTDHETMDIVQMVLGGLVNKEIVSLINQAGGRAIGLTGKDGDMIRARKMHLERKAVADQPPEIIDLGHVGEIEEINPRAVRLLEEDRFIPVIAPVGVGADGTAYNINADLVAGKMAEVLKAEKLLLLTNTPGVLDKE
;
A
#
# COMPACT_ATOMS: atom_id res chain seq x y z
N MET A 1 -9.44 -2.52 -8.63
CA MET A 1 -8.36 -3.34 -8.04
C MET A 1 -8.03 -4.47 -9.01
N ARG A 2 -6.77 -4.89 -9.11
CA ARG A 2 -6.34 -5.92 -10.05
C ARG A 2 -6.46 -7.30 -9.39
N VAL A 3 -7.08 -8.27 -10.06
CA VAL A 3 -7.07 -9.68 -9.61
C VAL A 3 -5.62 -10.15 -9.57
N THR A 4 -5.18 -10.68 -8.43
CA THR A 4 -3.77 -11.03 -8.19
C THR A 4 -3.71 -12.48 -7.73
N ASP A 5 -3.36 -13.42 -8.61
CA ASP A 5 -3.04 -14.79 -8.21
C ASP A 5 -1.67 -14.88 -7.50
N HIS A 6 -1.32 -16.06 -6.98
CA HIS A 6 -0.10 -16.24 -6.18
C HIS A 6 1.18 -15.92 -6.97
N GLU A 7 1.28 -16.40 -8.21
CA GLU A 7 2.45 -16.12 -9.06
C GLU A 7 2.55 -14.62 -9.39
N THR A 8 1.41 -13.98 -9.66
CA THR A 8 1.34 -12.53 -9.85
C THR A 8 1.71 -11.78 -8.58
N MET A 9 1.39 -12.30 -7.38
CA MET A 9 1.73 -11.67 -6.11
C MET A 9 3.23 -11.64 -5.87
N ASP A 10 3.95 -12.73 -6.17
CA ASP A 10 5.41 -12.78 -6.06
C ASP A 10 6.07 -11.75 -6.98
N ILE A 11 5.59 -11.65 -8.23
CA ILE A 11 6.06 -10.64 -9.19
C ILE A 11 5.75 -9.23 -8.69
N VAL A 12 4.52 -8.97 -8.22
CA VAL A 12 4.12 -7.67 -7.68
C VAL A 12 5.02 -7.28 -6.51
N GLN A 13 5.30 -8.21 -5.59
CA GLN A 13 6.18 -7.95 -4.46
C GLN A 13 7.60 -7.60 -4.91
N MET A 14 8.17 -8.37 -5.85
CA MET A 14 9.50 -8.10 -6.40
C MET A 14 9.57 -6.76 -7.15
N VAL A 15 8.57 -6.45 -7.97
CA VAL A 15 8.53 -5.21 -8.76
C VAL A 15 8.33 -4.01 -7.86
N LEU A 16 7.32 -4.03 -6.98
CA LEU A 16 7.02 -2.90 -6.11
C LEU A 16 8.10 -2.71 -5.05
N GLY A 17 8.48 -3.77 -4.32
CA GLY A 17 9.44 -3.67 -3.21
C GLY A 17 10.91 -3.67 -3.64
N GLY A 18 11.24 -4.31 -4.76
CA GLY A 18 12.62 -4.47 -5.24
C GLY A 18 13.01 -3.47 -6.32
N LEU A 19 12.22 -3.34 -7.39
CA LEU A 19 12.56 -2.47 -8.52
C LEU A 19 12.11 -1.02 -8.27
N VAL A 20 10.81 -0.78 -8.25
CA VAL A 20 10.20 0.57 -8.20
C VAL A 20 10.56 1.28 -6.90
N ASN A 21 10.44 0.61 -5.75
CA ASN A 21 10.79 1.20 -4.45
C ASN A 21 12.26 1.64 -4.41
N LYS A 22 13.18 0.84 -4.93
CA LYS A 22 14.61 1.15 -4.89
C LYS A 22 15.02 2.20 -5.92
N GLU A 23 14.34 2.26 -7.05
CA GLU A 23 14.51 3.34 -8.03
C GLU A 23 14.15 4.71 -7.42
N ILE A 24 12.99 4.82 -6.75
CA ILE A 24 12.57 6.04 -6.06
C ILE A 24 13.56 6.42 -4.96
N VAL A 25 14.01 5.45 -4.14
CA VAL A 25 15.04 5.67 -3.11
C VAL A 25 16.32 6.22 -3.73
N SER A 26 16.79 5.63 -4.83
CA SER A 26 17.98 6.10 -5.55
C SER A 26 17.83 7.54 -6.03
N LEU A 27 16.68 7.88 -6.62
CA LEU A 27 16.42 9.24 -7.11
C LEU A 27 16.40 10.27 -5.98
N ILE A 28 15.78 9.96 -4.83
CA ILE A 28 15.78 10.85 -3.66
C ILE A 28 17.20 11.05 -3.14
N ASN A 29 18.00 9.98 -3.07
CA ASN A 29 19.40 10.06 -2.62
C ASN A 29 20.26 10.88 -3.59
N GLN A 30 20.08 10.72 -4.90
CA GLN A 30 20.77 11.53 -5.92
C GLN A 30 20.42 13.02 -5.83
N ALA A 31 19.19 13.34 -5.41
CA ALA A 31 18.76 14.71 -5.14
C ALA A 31 19.27 15.28 -3.80
N GLY A 32 20.09 14.52 -3.05
CA GLY A 32 20.70 14.94 -1.77
C GLY A 32 19.87 14.58 -0.53
N GLY A 33 18.76 13.84 -0.69
CA GLY A 33 18.00 13.30 0.42
C GLY A 33 18.65 12.06 1.05
N ARG A 34 18.09 11.59 2.16
CA ARG A 34 18.45 10.31 2.79
C ARG A 34 17.22 9.41 2.82
N ALA A 35 17.02 8.58 1.81
CA ALA A 35 15.85 7.71 1.69
C ALA A 35 16.13 6.26 2.12
N ILE A 36 15.16 5.64 2.78
CA ILE A 36 15.16 4.21 3.10
C ILE A 36 13.87 3.58 2.56
N GLY A 37 14.06 2.54 1.74
CA GLY A 37 12.97 1.81 1.11
C GLY A 37 12.45 0.66 1.98
N LEU A 38 11.16 0.68 2.28
CA LEU A 38 10.43 -0.30 3.07
C LEU A 38 9.26 -0.88 2.27
N THR A 39 8.78 -2.02 2.72
CA THR A 39 7.51 -2.65 2.39
C THR A 39 6.70 -2.79 3.67
N GLY A 40 5.40 -3.04 3.59
CA GLY A 40 4.60 -3.28 4.79
C GLY A 40 4.96 -4.57 5.54
N LYS A 41 5.80 -5.46 4.96
CA LYS A 41 6.35 -6.64 5.64
C LYS A 41 7.48 -6.28 6.62
N ASP A 42 8.15 -5.15 6.42
CA ASP A 42 9.29 -4.76 7.25
C ASP A 42 8.82 -4.39 8.65
N GLY A 43 9.09 -5.27 9.62
CA GLY A 43 8.66 -5.10 11.01
C GLY A 43 7.14 -5.23 11.21
N ASP A 44 6.44 -5.96 10.33
CA ASP A 44 4.97 -6.07 10.29
C ASP A 44 4.28 -4.69 10.26
N MET A 45 4.86 -3.73 9.54
CA MET A 45 4.40 -2.35 9.49
C MET A 45 2.97 -2.20 8.98
N ILE A 46 2.55 -3.03 8.01
CA ILE A 46 1.19 -3.03 7.48
C ILE A 46 0.61 -4.44 7.61
N ARG A 47 -0.21 -4.65 8.65
CA ARG A 47 -1.01 -5.88 8.80
C ARG A 47 -2.22 -5.80 7.88
N ALA A 48 -2.49 -6.88 7.18
CA ALA A 48 -3.55 -6.94 6.20
C ALA A 48 -4.31 -8.26 6.28
N ARG A 49 -5.58 -8.21 5.89
CA ARG A 49 -6.42 -9.40 5.72
C ARG A 49 -6.95 -9.44 4.29
N LYS A 50 -7.29 -10.64 3.80
CA LYS A 50 -7.85 -10.81 2.47
C LYS A 50 -9.12 -9.96 2.33
N MET A 51 -9.20 -9.18 1.25
CA MET A 51 -10.40 -8.41 0.95
C MET A 51 -11.45 -9.33 0.34
N HIS A 52 -12.64 -9.34 0.94
CA HIS A 52 -13.82 -10.01 0.40
C HIS A 52 -14.74 -8.96 -0.20
N LEU A 53 -14.93 -8.98 -1.53
CA LEU A 53 -15.93 -8.14 -2.17
C LEU A 53 -17.22 -8.93 -2.35
N GLU A 54 -18.31 -8.39 -1.82
CA GLU A 54 -19.66 -8.91 -2.09
C GLU A 54 -20.28 -8.11 -3.22
N ARG A 55 -20.68 -8.79 -4.30
CA ARG A 55 -21.52 -8.17 -5.32
C ARG A 55 -22.91 -7.96 -4.73
N LYS A 56 -23.37 -6.70 -4.64
CA LYS A 56 -24.76 -6.40 -4.23
C LYS A 56 -25.73 -7.19 -5.09
N ALA A 57 -26.73 -7.82 -4.45
CA ALA A 57 -27.79 -8.52 -5.13
C ALA A 57 -28.43 -7.60 -6.19
N VAL A 58 -28.25 -7.94 -7.45
CA VAL A 58 -29.07 -7.39 -8.55
C VAL A 58 -30.30 -8.29 -8.59
N ALA A 59 -31.49 -7.71 -8.78
CA ALA A 59 -32.75 -8.47 -8.79
C ALA A 59 -32.59 -9.79 -9.57
N ASP A 60 -32.95 -10.90 -8.92
CA ASP A 60 -32.82 -12.30 -9.35
C ASP A 60 -31.44 -12.99 -9.23
N GLN A 61 -30.45 -12.41 -8.54
CA GLN A 61 -29.18 -13.11 -8.21
C GLN A 61 -28.78 -12.96 -6.73
N PRO A 62 -28.42 -14.07 -6.05
CA PRO A 62 -27.88 -13.99 -4.69
C PRO A 62 -26.53 -13.25 -4.68
N PRO A 63 -26.13 -12.67 -3.53
CA PRO A 63 -24.83 -12.04 -3.39
C PRO A 63 -23.72 -13.05 -3.68
N GLU A 64 -22.79 -12.67 -4.55
CA GLU A 64 -21.63 -13.48 -4.95
C GLU A 64 -20.38 -12.89 -4.30
N ILE A 65 -19.60 -13.74 -3.62
CA ILE A 65 -18.28 -13.37 -3.10
C ILE A 65 -17.30 -13.41 -4.28
N ILE A 66 -16.79 -12.23 -4.65
CA ILE A 66 -15.76 -12.10 -5.68
C ILE A 66 -14.40 -12.28 -5.01
N ASP A 67 -13.70 -13.36 -5.36
CA ASP A 67 -12.31 -13.56 -4.94
C ASP A 67 -11.37 -12.75 -5.84
N LEU A 68 -10.77 -11.70 -5.27
CA LEU A 68 -9.75 -10.89 -5.95
C LEU A 68 -8.34 -11.49 -5.88
N GLY A 69 -8.17 -12.64 -5.24
CA GLY A 69 -6.88 -13.29 -4.98
C GLY A 69 -6.14 -12.63 -3.80
N HIS A 70 -4.87 -12.33 -3.98
CA HIS A 70 -3.97 -11.71 -2.99
C HIS A 70 -4.16 -10.20 -2.87
N VAL A 71 -5.41 -9.72 -2.92
CA VAL A 71 -5.77 -8.33 -2.63
C VAL A 71 -6.20 -8.23 -1.18
N GLY A 72 -5.62 -7.28 -0.46
CA GLY A 72 -5.86 -7.12 0.97
C GLY A 72 -6.52 -5.79 1.32
N GLU A 73 -7.11 -5.77 2.51
CA GLU A 73 -7.48 -4.56 3.23
C GLU A 73 -6.60 -4.40 4.48
N ILE A 74 -6.34 -3.15 4.85
CA ILE A 74 -5.49 -2.81 5.99
C ILE A 74 -6.23 -3.15 7.28
N GLU A 75 -5.65 -4.00 8.11
CA GLU A 75 -6.12 -4.27 9.47
C GLU A 75 -5.49 -3.29 10.46
N GLU A 76 -4.18 -3.12 10.39
CA GLU A 76 -3.42 -2.27 11.30
C GLU A 76 -2.16 -1.71 10.61
N ILE A 77 -1.75 -0.50 10.98
CA ILE A 77 -0.43 0.05 10.64
C ILE A 77 0.34 0.34 11.92
N ASN A 78 1.55 -0.24 12.03
CA ASN A 78 2.50 0.03 13.09
C ASN A 78 3.51 1.10 12.63
N PRO A 79 3.45 2.34 13.15
CA PRO A 79 4.29 3.44 12.66
C PRO A 79 5.70 3.43 13.24
N ARG A 80 6.09 2.49 14.09
CA ARG A 80 7.38 2.52 14.80
C ARG A 80 8.58 2.63 13.85
N ALA A 81 8.57 1.86 12.75
CA ALA A 81 9.64 1.91 11.76
C ALA A 81 9.75 3.30 11.12
N VAL A 82 8.61 3.90 10.77
CA VAL A 82 8.54 5.24 10.18
C VAL A 82 9.05 6.30 11.15
N ARG A 83 8.60 6.26 12.42
CA ARG A 83 9.02 7.22 13.45
C ARG A 83 10.51 7.16 13.74
N LEU A 84 11.08 5.95 13.80
CA LEU A 84 12.53 5.78 14.00
C LEU A 84 13.34 6.40 12.86
N LEU A 85 12.88 6.24 11.62
CA LEU A 85 13.53 6.84 10.46
C LEU A 85 13.40 8.37 10.45
N GLU A 86 12.23 8.87 10.83
CA GLU A 86 11.98 10.31 10.97
C GLU A 86 12.92 10.95 12.01
N GLU A 87 13.13 10.29 13.15
CA GLU A 87 14.05 10.75 14.22
C GLU A 87 15.48 10.98 13.72
N ASP A 88 16.00 10.13 12.82
CA ASP A 88 17.32 10.31 12.20
C ASP A 88 17.29 11.05 10.85
N ARG A 89 16.18 11.73 10.54
CA ARG A 89 15.99 12.54 9.31
C ARG A 89 16.15 11.72 8.02
N PHE A 90 15.73 10.47 8.04
CA PHE A 90 15.52 9.68 6.83
C PHE A 90 14.11 9.92 6.26
N ILE A 91 13.99 9.73 4.94
CA ILE A 91 12.75 9.78 4.17
C ILE A 91 12.29 8.33 3.94
N PRO A 92 11.21 7.87 4.59
CA PRO A 92 10.67 6.53 4.38
C PRO A 92 9.98 6.43 3.03
N VAL A 93 10.37 5.46 2.21
CA VAL A 93 9.75 5.16 0.91
C VAL A 93 9.06 3.81 1.03
N ILE A 94 7.73 3.78 1.07
CA ILE A 94 6.96 2.60 1.46
C ILE A 94 6.23 2.01 0.25
N ALA A 95 6.49 0.75 -0.08
CA ALA A 95 5.71 -0.01 -1.06
C ALA A 95 4.40 -0.53 -0.43
N PRO A 96 3.26 -0.46 -1.14
CA PRO A 96 1.93 -0.76 -0.59
C PRO A 96 1.63 -2.28 -0.57
N VAL A 97 2.51 -3.05 0.06
CA VAL A 97 2.36 -4.50 0.24
C VAL A 97 2.19 -4.79 1.73
N GLY A 98 1.06 -5.37 2.13
CA GLY A 98 0.80 -5.78 3.51
C GLY A 98 1.10 -7.25 3.78
N VAL A 99 1.05 -7.64 5.05
CA VAL A 99 1.28 -9.01 5.50
C VAL A 99 0.14 -9.52 6.38
N GLY A 100 -0.32 -10.74 6.11
CA GLY A 100 -1.32 -11.45 6.91
C GLY A 100 -0.75 -12.04 8.20
N ALA A 101 -1.64 -12.48 9.09
CA ALA A 101 -1.25 -13.16 10.33
C ALA A 101 -0.46 -14.46 10.10
N ASP A 102 -0.62 -15.06 8.93
CA ASP A 102 0.06 -16.26 8.44
C ASP A 102 1.34 -15.95 7.64
N GLY A 103 1.70 -14.68 7.47
CA GLY A 103 2.83 -14.22 6.65
C GLY A 103 2.49 -14.04 5.17
N THR A 104 1.25 -14.28 4.74
CA THR A 104 0.81 -14.11 3.35
C THR A 104 0.92 -12.64 2.93
N ALA A 105 1.49 -12.39 1.76
CA ALA A 105 1.59 -11.04 1.21
C ALA A 105 0.28 -10.63 0.52
N TYR A 106 -0.11 -9.37 0.71
CA TYR A 106 -1.27 -8.79 0.06
C TYR A 106 -0.93 -7.49 -0.67
N ASN A 107 -1.43 -7.35 -1.89
CA ASN A 107 -1.40 -6.10 -2.64
C ASN A 107 -2.53 -5.19 -2.15
N ILE A 108 -2.20 -3.97 -1.76
CA ILE A 108 -3.17 -2.99 -1.23
C ILE A 108 -3.13 -1.74 -2.10
N ASN A 109 -4.27 -1.09 -2.24
CA ASN A 109 -4.31 0.22 -2.91
C ASN A 109 -3.39 1.22 -2.18
N ALA A 110 -2.47 1.84 -2.92
CA ALA A 110 -1.50 2.80 -2.41
C ALA A 110 -2.16 4.03 -1.75
N ASP A 111 -3.28 4.52 -2.28
CA ASP A 111 -4.01 5.67 -1.73
C ASP A 111 -4.58 5.34 -0.35
N LEU A 112 -5.06 4.10 -0.16
CA LEU A 112 -5.56 3.63 1.13
C LEU A 112 -4.43 3.46 2.14
N VAL A 113 -3.29 2.93 1.71
CA VAL A 113 -2.08 2.83 2.56
C VAL A 113 -1.60 4.22 2.96
N ALA A 114 -1.48 5.15 2.01
CA ALA A 114 -1.07 6.52 2.27
C ALA A 114 -2.03 7.25 3.21
N GLY A 115 -3.35 7.10 2.99
CA GLY A 115 -4.37 7.67 3.84
C GLY A 115 -4.32 7.13 5.27
N LYS A 116 -4.22 5.80 5.43
CA LYS A 116 -4.15 5.19 6.76
C LYS A 116 -2.84 5.50 7.48
N MET A 117 -1.73 5.57 6.75
CA MET A 117 -0.43 5.98 7.29
C MET A 117 -0.49 7.44 7.78
N ALA A 118 -1.07 8.35 6.99
CA ALA A 118 -1.26 9.74 7.40
C ALA A 118 -2.13 9.88 8.65
N GLU A 119 -3.21 9.08 8.77
CA GLU A 119 -4.05 9.01 9.96
C GLU A 119 -3.24 8.59 11.20
N VAL A 120 -2.50 7.48 11.10
CA VAL A 120 -1.72 6.90 12.21
C VAL A 120 -0.55 7.79 12.63
N LEU A 121 0.10 8.45 11.68
CA LEU A 121 1.17 9.41 11.95
C LEU A 121 0.65 10.76 12.44
N LYS A 122 -0.66 11.04 12.29
CA LYS A 122 -1.27 12.36 12.49
C LYS A 122 -0.58 13.43 11.63
N ALA A 123 -0.37 13.09 10.35
CA ALA A 123 0.28 13.98 9.41
C ALA A 123 -0.55 15.26 9.22
N GLU A 124 0.13 16.40 9.08
CA GLU A 124 -0.53 17.69 8.81
C GLU A 124 -1.28 17.66 7.46
N LYS A 125 -0.72 16.96 6.47
CA LYS A 125 -1.24 16.91 5.10
C LYS A 125 -1.06 15.52 4.49
N LEU A 126 -2.04 15.12 3.69
CA LEU A 126 -1.96 14.00 2.75
C LEU A 126 -1.97 14.57 1.33
N LEU A 127 -0.93 14.25 0.56
CA LEU A 127 -0.81 14.65 -0.84
C LEU A 127 -0.94 13.40 -1.72
N LEU A 128 -2.00 13.35 -2.54
CA LEU A 128 -2.20 12.30 -3.54
C LEU A 128 -1.83 12.85 -4.91
N LEU A 129 -0.84 12.22 -5.55
CA LEU A 129 -0.40 12.59 -6.90
C LEU A 129 -1.17 11.78 -7.92
N THR A 130 -1.81 12.48 -8.85
CA THR A 130 -2.60 11.90 -9.95
C THR A 130 -2.11 12.47 -11.28
N ASN A 131 -2.46 11.79 -12.38
CA ASN A 131 -2.21 12.25 -13.74
C ASN A 131 -3.29 13.23 -14.25
N THR A 132 -4.23 13.65 -13.40
CA THR A 132 -5.22 14.68 -13.68
C THR A 132 -4.91 15.98 -12.92
N PRO A 133 -5.47 17.14 -13.32
CA PRO A 133 -5.28 18.39 -12.57
C PRO A 133 -5.84 18.34 -11.13
N GLY A 134 -6.76 17.42 -10.85
CA GLY A 134 -7.41 17.25 -9.57
C GLY A 134 -8.72 16.47 -9.70
N VAL A 135 -9.61 16.64 -8.72
CA VAL A 135 -11.00 16.19 -8.82
C VAL A 135 -11.76 17.22 -9.66
N LEU A 136 -12.25 16.78 -10.82
CA LEU A 136 -13.04 17.61 -11.73
C LEU A 136 -14.52 17.46 -11.39
N ASP A 137 -15.31 18.48 -11.73
CA ASP A 137 -16.76 18.35 -11.78
C ASP A 137 -17.18 17.52 -13.01
N LYS A 138 -18.48 17.50 -13.30
CA LYS A 138 -19.03 16.67 -14.39
C LYS A 138 -18.98 17.34 -15.76
N GLU A 139 -18.61 18.61 -15.81
CA GLU A 139 -18.61 19.43 -17.02
C GLU A 139 -17.21 19.44 -17.67
#